data_AF-A0A852BNG8-F1
#
_entry.id   AF-A0A852BNG8-F1
#
_cell.length_a   1.000
_cell.length_b   1.000
_cell.length_c   1.000
_cell.angle_alpha   90.00
_cell.angle_beta   90.00
_cell.angle_gamma   90.00
#
_symmetry.space_group_name_H-M   'P 1'
#
loop_
_entity.id
_entity.type
_entity.pdbx_description
1 polymer ?
#
loop_
_entity_poly.entity_id
_entity_poly.type
_entity_poly.pdbx_seq_one_letter_code
_entity_poly.pdbx_strand_id
1 'polypeptide(L)'
;DQSFYLVKWQGYPESANTWEPEKNLHCPALLRQLHLDLSRAPGGPYRPSPRGLPLPALTYLRQKREQRQALLRWQLHLNAVATAGHRRAPIILVENEVDLQGPPQDFIYTEDYKLGPGVEVTPVAVGCECRDCWQEGRKGWCCPGASCNLFAYTQRGKLRLRAGLPIVECNSRCGCGGECPNRVVQRGAPRGQKLCIFRTPDGRGWGVRTLRSIRPNCFVMEYVGEV
;
A
#
# COMPACT_ATOMS: atom_id res chain seq x y z
N ASP A 1 -35.94 -23.69 1.89
CA ASP A 1 -35.44 -23.24 3.20
C ASP A 1 -35.05 -21.78 3.16
N GLN A 2 -35.58 -20.99 4.09
CA GLN A 2 -35.30 -19.56 4.23
C GLN A 2 -34.11 -19.36 5.19
N SER A 3 -33.08 -18.61 4.77
CA SER A 3 -31.94 -18.27 5.63
C SER A 3 -32.33 -17.22 6.68
N PHE A 4 -31.82 -17.39 7.91
CA PHE A 4 -31.99 -16.44 9.01
C PHE A 4 -30.63 -16.02 9.57
N TYR A 5 -30.54 -14.77 10.00
CA TYR A 5 -29.31 -14.16 10.50
C TYR A 5 -29.61 -13.50 11.85
N LEU A 6 -28.71 -13.68 12.82
CA LEU A 6 -28.78 -12.97 14.09
C LEU A 6 -28.18 -11.58 13.89
N VAL A 7 -29.01 -10.54 13.92
CA VAL A 7 -28.62 -9.17 13.60
C VAL A 7 -28.23 -8.42 14.86
N LYS A 8 -27.05 -7.80 14.85
CA LYS A 8 -26.62 -6.82 15.85
C LYS A 8 -27.15 -5.43 15.47
N TRP A 9 -28.14 -4.94 16.21
CA TRP A 9 -28.69 -3.60 15.98
C TRP A 9 -27.72 -2.49 16.44
N GLN A 10 -27.51 -1.49 15.59
CA GLN A 10 -26.64 -0.36 15.90
C GLN A 10 -27.24 0.48 17.03
N GLY A 11 -26.45 0.81 18.06
CA GLY A 11 -26.88 1.62 19.20
C GLY A 11 -27.61 0.85 20.32
N TYR A 12 -27.88 -0.44 20.14
CA TYR A 12 -28.55 -1.28 21.15
C TYR A 12 -27.56 -2.22 21.85
N PRO A 13 -27.88 -2.82 23.02
CA PRO A 13 -27.09 -3.90 23.61
C PRO A 13 -27.18 -5.21 22.80
N GLU A 14 -26.32 -6.20 23.08
CA GLU A 14 -26.37 -7.53 22.43
C GLU A 14 -27.64 -8.33 22.78
N SER A 15 -28.25 -8.05 23.94
CA SER A 15 -29.53 -8.66 24.34
C SER A 15 -30.70 -8.28 23.43
N ALA A 16 -30.57 -7.21 22.64
CA ALA A 16 -31.57 -6.77 21.68
C ALA A 16 -31.44 -7.43 20.30
N ASN A 17 -30.45 -8.31 20.09
CA ASN A 17 -30.26 -8.97 18.80
C ASN A 17 -31.46 -9.83 18.42
N THR A 18 -31.92 -9.72 17.17
CA THR A 18 -33.06 -10.49 16.65
C THR A 18 -32.66 -11.37 15.48
N TRP A 19 -33.39 -12.47 15.31
CA TRP A 19 -33.27 -13.34 14.14
C TRP A 19 -34.10 -12.75 13.00
N GLU A 20 -33.42 -12.30 11.95
CA GLU A 20 -34.05 -11.71 10.77
C GLU A 20 -33.95 -12.64 9.56
N PRO A 21 -35.03 -12.83 8.78
CA PRO A 21 -34.95 -13.52 7.51
C PRO A 21 -34.16 -12.71 6.48
N GLU A 22 -33.52 -13.39 5.53
CA GLU A 22 -32.69 -12.74 4.49
C GLU A 22 -33.39 -11.59 3.75
N LYS A 23 -34.70 -11.74 3.48
CA LYS A 23 -35.52 -10.73 2.78
C LYS A 23 -35.60 -9.38 3.50
N ASN A 24 -35.35 -9.34 4.82
CA ASN A 24 -35.36 -8.12 5.62
C ASN A 24 -33.99 -7.39 5.58
N LEU A 25 -32.95 -8.01 4.99
CA LEU A 25 -31.57 -7.54 5.06
C LEU A 25 -31.14 -6.90 3.74
N HIS A 26 -31.07 -5.57 3.73
CA HIS A 26 -30.64 -4.78 2.56
C HIS A 26 -29.13 -4.53 2.53
N CYS A 27 -28.32 -5.54 2.85
CA CYS A 27 -26.87 -5.44 2.95
C CYS A 27 -26.13 -6.55 2.17
N PRO A 28 -26.33 -6.66 0.85
CA PRO A 28 -25.87 -7.80 0.06
C PRO A 28 -24.35 -8.00 0.09
N ALA A 29 -23.56 -6.93 0.24
CA ALA A 29 -22.11 -7.03 0.39
C ALA A 29 -21.69 -7.68 1.73
N LEU A 30 -22.34 -7.33 2.83
CA LEU A 30 -22.07 -7.92 4.14
C LEU A 30 -22.48 -9.39 4.19
N LEU A 31 -23.65 -9.73 3.62
CA LEU A 31 -24.11 -11.11 3.52
C LEU A 31 -23.16 -11.97 2.68
N ARG A 32 -22.70 -11.47 1.52
CA ARG A 32 -21.70 -12.15 0.71
C ARG A 32 -20.40 -12.38 1.49
N GLN A 33 -19.90 -11.37 2.20
CA GLN A 33 -18.68 -11.51 2.99
C GLN A 33 -18.86 -12.53 4.12
N LEU A 34 -19.98 -12.49 4.84
CA LEU A 34 -20.30 -13.46 5.89
C LEU A 34 -20.31 -14.89 5.33
N HIS A 35 -20.95 -15.12 4.18
CA HIS A 35 -20.97 -16.44 3.54
C HIS A 35 -19.59 -16.91 3.07
N LEU A 36 -18.74 -16.00 2.56
CA LEU A 36 -17.35 -16.30 2.23
C LEU A 36 -16.53 -16.66 3.48
N ASP A 37 -16.78 -16.00 4.60
CA ASP A 37 -16.10 -16.33 5.86
C ASP A 37 -16.58 -17.67 6.40
N LEU A 38 -17.89 -17.95 6.37
CA LEU A 38 -18.47 -19.22 6.80
C LEU A 38 -18.03 -20.40 5.94
N SER A 39 -17.78 -20.20 4.64
CA SER A 39 -17.25 -21.26 3.77
C SER A 39 -15.79 -21.59 4.04
N ARG A 40 -15.04 -20.66 4.64
CA ARG A 40 -13.62 -20.80 5.01
C ARG A 40 -13.42 -21.20 6.48
N ALA A 41 -14.47 -21.15 7.28
CA ALA A 41 -14.39 -21.49 8.69
C ALA A 41 -14.00 -22.98 8.89
N PRO A 42 -13.21 -23.31 9.93
CA PRO A 42 -12.83 -24.70 10.21
C PRO A 42 -14.07 -25.58 10.48
N GLY A 43 -14.10 -26.79 9.92
CA GLY A 43 -15.20 -27.75 10.12
C GLY A 43 -16.27 -27.75 9.02
N GLY A 44 -16.07 -26.96 7.95
CA GLY A 44 -16.86 -27.04 6.72
C GLY A 44 -17.76 -25.83 6.50
N PRO A 45 -18.37 -25.72 5.32
CA PRO A 45 -19.19 -24.56 5.00
C PRO A 45 -20.45 -24.57 5.87
N TYR A 46 -20.57 -23.58 6.74
CA TYR A 46 -21.73 -23.41 7.60
C TYR A 46 -22.81 -22.58 6.90
N ARG A 47 -24.08 -22.85 7.24
CA ARG A 47 -25.22 -22.03 6.81
C ARG A 47 -25.88 -21.34 8.00
N PRO A 48 -26.19 -20.04 7.92
CA PRO A 48 -26.98 -19.36 8.94
C PRO A 48 -28.36 -20.02 9.10
N SER A 49 -28.76 -20.24 10.34
CA SER A 49 -30.09 -20.78 10.68
C SER A 49 -30.55 -20.26 12.04
N PRO A 50 -31.86 -20.27 12.35
CA PRO A 50 -32.37 -19.83 13.65
C PRO A 50 -31.81 -20.60 14.85
N ARG A 51 -31.25 -21.80 14.62
CA ARG A 51 -30.60 -22.62 15.66
C ARG A 51 -29.22 -22.11 16.07
N GLY A 52 -28.72 -21.05 15.44
CA GLY A 52 -27.36 -20.56 15.64
C GLY A 52 -26.35 -21.20 14.71
N LEU A 53 -25.13 -20.67 14.77
CA LEU A 53 -23.94 -21.26 14.17
C LEU A 53 -23.19 -22.07 15.24
N PRO A 54 -22.52 -23.17 14.88
CA PRO A 54 -21.73 -23.93 15.84
C PRO A 54 -20.53 -23.13 16.33
N LEU A 55 -20.02 -23.49 17.51
CA LEU A 55 -18.94 -22.75 18.18
C LEU A 55 -17.69 -22.51 17.31
N PRO A 56 -17.18 -23.49 16.52
CA PRO A 56 -16.03 -23.24 15.64
C PRO A 56 -16.27 -22.12 14.62
N ALA A 57 -17.46 -22.05 14.03
CA ALA A 57 -17.84 -20.98 13.10
C ALA A 57 -17.90 -19.62 13.81
N LEU A 58 -18.53 -19.56 14.99
CA LEU A 58 -18.63 -18.33 15.78
C LEU A 58 -17.26 -17.81 16.21
N THR A 59 -16.38 -18.70 16.67
CA THR A 59 -14.99 -18.37 17.05
C THR A 59 -14.22 -17.81 15.86
N TYR A 60 -14.30 -18.50 14.71
CA TYR A 60 -13.64 -18.04 13.48
C TYR A 60 -14.15 -16.65 13.04
N LEU A 61 -15.47 -16.42 13.02
CA LEU A 61 -16.04 -15.12 12.66
C LEU A 61 -15.60 -14.00 13.61
N ARG A 62 -15.51 -14.30 14.91
CA ARG A 62 -15.01 -13.35 15.92
C ARG A 62 -13.55 -12.98 15.66
N GLN A 63 -12.69 -13.97 15.43
CA GLN A 63 -11.28 -13.78 15.09
C GLN A 63 -11.14 -12.99 13.77
N LYS A 64 -11.94 -13.31 12.74
CA LYS A 64 -11.92 -12.61 11.46
C LYS A 64 -12.32 -11.13 11.60
N ARG A 65 -13.32 -10.83 12.44
CA ARG A 65 -13.71 -9.45 12.77
C ARG A 65 -12.56 -8.69 13.42
N GLU A 66 -11.94 -9.27 14.45
CA GLU A 66 -10.82 -8.66 15.18
C GLU A 66 -9.60 -8.44 14.26
N GLN A 67 -9.28 -9.42 13.43
CA GLN A 67 -8.27 -9.31 12.39
C GLN A 67 -8.54 -8.13 11.46
N ARG A 68 -9.75 -8.02 10.88
CA ARG A 68 -10.10 -6.93 9.96
C ARG A 68 -10.00 -5.56 10.63
N GLN A 69 -10.38 -5.44 11.90
CA GLN A 69 -10.19 -4.21 12.68
C GLN A 69 -8.71 -3.87 12.87
N ALA A 70 -7.88 -4.86 13.17
CA ALA A 70 -6.44 -4.67 13.30
C ALA A 70 -5.78 -4.26 11.96
N LEU A 71 -6.13 -4.91 10.86
CA LEU A 71 -5.64 -4.57 9.52
C LEU A 71 -6.08 -3.16 9.09
N LEU A 72 -7.30 -2.74 9.43
CA LEU A 72 -7.78 -1.38 9.17
C LEU A 72 -6.97 -0.35 9.96
N ARG A 73 -6.69 -0.59 11.25
CA ARG A 73 -5.82 0.31 12.04
C ARG A 73 -4.42 0.40 11.46
N TRP A 74 -3.85 -0.72 11.04
CA TRP A 74 -2.55 -0.74 10.40
C TRP A 74 -2.55 0.02 9.08
N GLN A 75 -3.55 -0.18 8.23
CA GLN A 75 -3.73 0.59 7.00
C GLN A 75 -3.78 2.11 7.27
N LEU A 76 -4.55 2.55 8.27
CA LEU A 76 -4.63 3.96 8.64
C LEU A 76 -3.27 4.50 9.10
N HIS A 77 -2.53 3.74 9.91
CA HIS A 77 -1.19 4.09 10.34
C HIS A 77 -0.22 4.23 9.15
N LEU A 78 -0.18 3.25 8.24
CA LEU A 78 0.67 3.29 7.05
C LEU A 78 0.41 4.56 6.20
N ASN A 79 -0.86 4.88 5.94
CA ASN A 79 -1.21 6.07 5.16
C ASN A 79 -0.88 7.37 5.90
N ALA A 80 -0.99 7.40 7.24
CA ALA A 80 -0.63 8.58 8.03
C ALA A 80 0.89 8.84 7.94
N VAL A 81 1.72 7.80 8.06
CA VAL A 81 3.17 7.92 7.92
C VAL A 81 3.55 8.32 6.49
N ALA A 82 3.00 7.64 5.47
CA ALA A 82 3.33 7.91 4.07
C ALA A 82 3.02 9.36 3.65
N THR A 83 1.89 9.91 4.10
CA THR A 83 1.47 11.27 3.75
C THR A 83 2.20 12.38 4.52
N ALA A 84 2.82 12.07 5.66
CA ALA A 84 3.57 13.04 6.45
C ALA A 84 4.86 13.53 5.76
N GLY A 85 5.52 12.67 4.97
CA GLY A 85 6.81 12.96 4.33
C GLY A 85 6.73 13.38 2.85
N HIS A 86 5.66 13.00 2.13
CA HIS A 86 5.68 13.04 0.67
C HIS A 86 4.46 13.70 0.03
N ARG A 87 4.69 14.65 -0.90
CA ARG A 87 3.62 15.29 -1.70
C ARG A 87 2.85 14.33 -2.62
N ARG A 88 3.43 13.16 -2.95
CA ARG A 88 2.81 12.15 -3.82
C ARG A 88 2.88 10.74 -3.22
N ALA A 89 2.56 10.63 -1.94
CA ALA A 89 2.43 9.34 -1.27
C ALA A 89 1.37 8.46 -1.96
N PRO A 90 1.63 7.15 -2.15
CA PRO A 90 0.61 6.21 -2.61
C PRO A 90 -0.45 6.01 -1.54
N ILE A 91 -1.67 5.69 -1.96
CA ILE A 91 -2.70 5.19 -1.03
C ILE A 91 -2.43 3.70 -0.82
N ILE A 92 -2.23 3.30 0.43
CA ILE A 92 -1.94 1.93 0.81
C ILE A 92 -3.22 1.28 1.33
N LEU A 93 -3.65 0.19 0.72
CA LEU A 93 -4.70 -0.69 1.24
C LEU A 93 -4.09 -1.93 1.88
N VAL A 94 -4.80 -2.53 2.81
CA VAL A 94 -4.41 -3.80 3.44
C VAL A 94 -5.58 -4.77 3.40
N GLU A 95 -5.35 -5.98 2.88
CA GLU A 95 -6.36 -7.04 2.84
C GLU A 95 -5.80 -8.40 3.26
N ASN A 96 -6.62 -9.20 3.93
CA ASN A 96 -6.32 -10.61 4.15
C ASN A 96 -7.60 -11.44 4.10
N GLU A 97 -7.77 -12.14 2.98
CA GLU A 97 -8.90 -13.05 2.73
C GLU A 97 -8.44 -14.52 2.67
N VAL A 98 -7.23 -14.82 3.16
CA VAL A 98 -6.62 -16.16 3.09
C VAL A 98 -6.61 -16.83 4.45
N ASP A 99 -6.11 -16.12 5.47
CA ASP A 99 -5.95 -16.65 6.82
C ASP A 99 -6.34 -15.60 7.89
N LEU A 100 -6.01 -15.89 9.15
CA LEU A 100 -6.29 -15.02 10.30
C LEU A 100 -5.09 -14.16 10.72
N GLN A 101 -4.01 -14.09 9.92
CA GLN A 101 -2.85 -13.29 10.27
C GLN A 101 -3.19 -11.79 10.25
N GLY A 102 -2.95 -11.11 11.38
CA GLY A 102 -3.07 -9.66 11.52
C GLY A 102 -1.83 -8.92 11.00
N PRO A 103 -1.72 -7.61 11.31
CA PRO A 103 -0.52 -6.83 11.02
C PRO A 103 0.75 -7.51 11.57
N PRO A 104 1.90 -7.35 10.89
CA PRO A 104 3.19 -7.79 11.43
C PRO A 104 3.47 -7.10 12.78
N GLN A 105 3.99 -7.85 13.77
CA GLN A 105 4.21 -7.34 15.13
C GLN A 105 5.49 -6.49 15.23
N ASP A 106 6.56 -6.90 14.53
CA ASP A 106 7.90 -6.27 14.63
C ASP A 106 8.28 -5.56 13.33
N PHE A 107 7.36 -4.77 12.79
CA PHE A 107 7.59 -4.00 11.56
C PHE A 107 7.21 -2.54 11.76
N ILE A 108 8.19 -1.66 11.62
CA ILE A 108 8.01 -0.21 11.64
C ILE A 108 8.09 0.29 10.21
N TYR A 109 6.99 0.82 9.70
CA TYR A 109 6.95 1.39 8.37
C TYR A 109 7.77 2.68 8.32
N THR A 110 8.59 2.82 7.28
CA THR A 110 9.41 4.00 7.09
C THR A 110 9.46 4.42 5.62
N GLU A 111 9.64 5.71 5.39
CA GLU A 111 9.70 6.33 4.06
C GLU A 111 11.14 6.71 3.66
N ASP A 112 12.09 6.68 4.61
CA ASP A 112 13.48 7.11 4.43
C ASP A 112 14.44 6.06 4.96
N TYR A 113 15.69 6.08 4.47
CA TYR A 113 16.78 5.29 5.04
C TYR A 113 17.02 5.64 6.52
N LYS A 114 17.24 4.61 7.34
CA LYS A 114 17.63 4.73 8.75
C LYS A 114 19.10 4.40 8.89
N LEU A 115 19.93 5.44 8.98
CA LEU A 115 21.38 5.29 9.05
C LEU A 115 21.79 4.71 10.39
N GLY A 116 22.54 3.61 10.36
CA GLY A 116 23.16 3.02 11.54
C GLY A 116 24.37 3.81 12.05
N PRO A 117 24.83 3.50 13.28
CA PRO A 117 26.05 4.11 13.82
C PRO A 117 27.26 3.91 12.89
N GLY A 118 27.96 5.00 12.56
CA GLY A 118 29.15 4.97 11.71
C GLY A 118 28.90 5.10 10.20
N VAL A 119 27.64 5.18 9.76
CA VAL A 119 27.31 5.45 8.36
C VAL A 119 27.24 6.96 8.12
N GLU A 120 28.17 7.49 7.33
CA GLU A 120 28.19 8.89 6.93
C GLU A 120 27.63 9.07 5.52
N VAL A 121 26.63 9.94 5.37
CA VAL A 121 26.11 10.33 4.05
C VAL A 121 26.93 11.52 3.54
N THR A 122 27.61 11.34 2.41
CA THR A 122 28.29 12.46 1.75
C THR A 122 27.25 13.45 1.19
N PRO A 123 27.17 14.69 1.70
CA PRO A 123 26.21 15.65 1.20
C PRO A 123 26.59 16.06 -0.23
N VAL A 124 25.59 16.22 -1.09
CA VAL A 124 25.82 16.68 -2.46
C VAL A 124 26.24 18.15 -2.43
N ALA A 125 27.46 18.43 -2.89
CA ALA A 125 28.06 19.76 -2.80
C ALA A 125 27.59 20.71 -3.91
N VAL A 126 27.18 20.19 -5.08
CA VAL A 126 26.94 20.98 -6.29
C VAL A 126 25.60 20.64 -6.93
N GLY A 127 24.97 21.63 -7.54
CA GLY A 127 23.76 21.46 -8.34
C GLY A 127 23.89 22.17 -9.69
N CYS A 128 22.95 21.91 -10.59
CA CYS A 128 22.93 22.59 -11.89
C CYS A 128 22.29 23.98 -11.81
N GLU A 129 22.71 24.87 -12.70
CA GLU A 129 22.14 26.21 -12.90
C GLU A 129 21.17 26.27 -14.11
N CYS A 130 20.74 25.10 -14.61
CA CYS A 130 19.90 25.00 -15.80
C CYS A 130 18.61 25.81 -15.66
N ARG A 131 18.24 26.51 -16.74
CA ARG A 131 16.90 27.10 -16.92
C ARG A 131 15.91 26.04 -17.40
N ASP A 132 16.36 25.13 -18.25
CA ASP A 132 15.59 24.00 -18.75
C ASP A 132 16.43 22.70 -18.69
N CYS A 133 16.27 21.96 -17.60
CA CYS A 133 16.93 20.68 -17.39
C CYS A 133 16.61 19.63 -18.47
N TRP A 134 15.48 19.75 -19.18
CA TRP A 134 15.16 18.82 -20.27
C TRP A 134 16.08 19.04 -21.47
N GLN A 135 16.16 20.29 -21.94
CA GLN A 135 16.93 20.62 -23.13
C GLN A 135 18.43 20.64 -22.86
N GLU A 136 18.85 21.23 -21.73
CA GLU A 136 20.26 21.32 -21.33
C GLU A 136 20.82 19.96 -20.89
N GLY A 137 20.01 19.16 -20.19
CA GLY A 137 20.41 17.82 -19.76
C GLY A 137 20.70 16.88 -20.92
N ARG A 138 19.99 17.00 -22.05
CA ARG A 138 20.26 16.23 -23.27
C ARG A 138 21.56 16.64 -23.97
N LYS A 139 22.08 17.83 -23.69
CA LYS A 139 23.40 18.30 -24.15
C LYS A 139 24.52 17.97 -23.16
N GLY A 140 24.20 17.31 -22.05
CA GLY A 140 25.16 16.98 -20.99
C GLY A 140 25.41 18.09 -19.98
N TRP A 141 24.63 19.18 -19.99
CA TRP A 141 24.86 20.35 -19.12
C TRP A 141 24.04 20.34 -17.82
N CYS A 142 23.46 19.19 -17.45
CA CYS A 142 22.74 19.00 -16.19
C CYS A 142 23.49 18.02 -15.29
N CYS A 143 22.99 17.77 -14.07
CA CYS A 143 23.64 16.91 -13.05
C CYS A 143 24.13 15.55 -13.58
N PRO A 144 23.37 14.82 -14.43
CA PRO A 144 23.89 13.58 -15.02
C PRO A 144 25.16 13.81 -15.82
N GLY A 145 25.19 14.79 -16.73
CA GLY A 145 26.32 15.02 -17.61
C GLY A 145 27.56 15.53 -16.87
N ALA A 146 27.38 16.36 -15.83
CA ALA A 146 28.47 16.76 -14.93
C ALA A 146 29.12 15.57 -14.21
N SER A 147 28.39 14.47 -14.04
CA SER A 147 28.87 13.21 -13.47
C SER A 147 29.21 12.16 -14.53
N CYS A 148 29.41 12.57 -15.79
CA CYS A 148 29.62 11.68 -16.95
C CYS A 148 28.53 10.61 -17.15
N ASN A 149 27.30 10.89 -16.72
CA ASN A 149 26.14 10.02 -16.81
C ASN A 149 25.09 10.53 -17.81
N LEU A 150 24.24 9.62 -18.28
CA LEU A 150 23.16 9.93 -19.21
C LEU A 150 21.92 10.48 -18.48
N PHE A 151 21.18 11.37 -19.13
CA PHE A 151 19.90 11.84 -18.63
C PHE A 151 18.88 10.68 -18.56
N ALA A 152 18.41 10.37 -17.37
CA ALA A 152 17.77 9.08 -17.11
C ALA A 152 16.35 8.95 -17.67
N TYR A 153 15.63 10.06 -17.80
CA TYR A 153 14.19 10.08 -18.00
C TYR A 153 13.76 10.61 -19.36
N THR A 154 12.55 10.28 -19.76
CA THR A 154 11.78 11.03 -20.78
C THR A 154 11.16 12.28 -20.14
N GLN A 155 10.68 13.22 -20.95
CA GLN A 155 9.93 14.40 -20.47
C GLN A 155 8.68 14.01 -19.66
N ARG A 156 8.15 12.80 -19.87
CA ARG A 156 7.01 12.24 -19.13
C ARG A 156 7.41 11.44 -17.88
N GLY A 157 8.68 11.49 -17.46
CA GLY A 157 9.16 10.81 -16.26
C GLY A 157 9.33 9.29 -16.38
N LYS A 158 9.38 8.74 -17.61
CA LYS A 158 9.71 7.32 -17.82
C LYS A 158 11.22 7.11 -17.91
N LEU A 159 11.73 6.07 -17.25
CA LEU A 159 13.12 5.65 -17.33
C LEU A 159 13.49 5.20 -18.75
N ARG A 160 14.70 5.56 -19.19
CA ARG A 160 15.28 5.16 -20.49
C ARG A 160 16.60 4.40 -20.34
N LEU A 161 17.22 4.45 -19.16
CA LEU A 161 18.46 3.75 -18.89
C LEU A 161 18.22 2.25 -18.79
N ARG A 162 19.27 1.49 -19.12
CA ARG A 162 19.31 0.04 -18.88
C ARG A 162 19.69 -0.20 -17.42
N ALA A 163 19.32 -1.36 -16.89
CA ALA A 163 19.76 -1.79 -15.57
C ALA A 163 21.30 -1.80 -15.48
N GLY A 164 21.83 -1.45 -14.30
CA GLY A 164 23.27 -1.33 -14.06
C GLY A 164 23.84 0.08 -14.28
N LEU A 165 23.08 1.01 -14.86
CA LEU A 165 23.47 2.42 -14.96
C LEU A 165 22.89 3.24 -13.81
N PRO A 166 23.67 4.13 -13.18
CA PRO A 166 23.18 4.96 -12.09
C PRO A 166 22.25 6.05 -12.60
N ILE A 167 21.36 6.49 -11.71
CA ILE A 167 20.50 7.65 -11.92
C ILE A 167 21.07 8.80 -11.10
N VAL A 168 21.35 9.93 -11.74
CA VAL A 168 21.79 11.16 -11.07
C VAL A 168 20.71 12.23 -11.21
N GLU A 169 19.86 12.36 -10.19
CA GLU A 169 18.80 13.37 -10.17
C GLU A 169 19.33 14.78 -9.83
N CYS A 170 18.54 15.80 -10.19
CA CYS A 170 18.75 17.13 -9.64
C CYS A 170 18.43 17.12 -8.13
N ASN A 171 19.18 17.91 -7.37
CA ASN A 171 19.15 17.90 -5.90
C ASN A 171 18.83 19.31 -5.34
N SER A 172 18.83 19.47 -4.01
CA SER A 172 18.50 20.74 -3.34
C SER A 172 19.44 21.91 -3.65
N ARG A 173 20.64 21.67 -4.20
CA ARG A 173 21.59 22.69 -4.66
C ARG A 173 21.32 23.17 -6.09
N CYS A 174 20.41 22.54 -6.82
CA CYS A 174 20.08 22.95 -8.19
C CYS A 174 19.12 24.13 -8.21
N GLY A 175 19.26 25.03 -9.18
CA GLY A 175 18.31 26.15 -9.39
C GLY A 175 16.94 25.71 -9.92
N CYS A 176 16.79 24.45 -10.35
CA CYS A 176 15.54 23.93 -10.91
C CYS A 176 14.54 23.49 -9.83
N GLY A 177 13.25 23.80 -10.06
CA GLY A 177 12.16 23.49 -9.11
C GLY A 177 11.75 22.01 -9.04
N GLY A 178 10.78 21.73 -8.17
CA GLY A 178 10.32 20.36 -7.86
C GLY A 178 9.67 19.59 -9.03
N GLU A 179 9.18 20.28 -10.06
CA GLU A 179 8.62 19.63 -11.27
C GLU A 179 9.66 19.35 -12.37
N CYS A 180 10.95 19.58 -12.08
CA CYS A 180 12.04 19.29 -12.99
C CYS A 180 11.95 17.84 -13.55
N PRO A 181 12.16 17.64 -14.85
CA PRO A 181 12.10 16.32 -15.48
C PRO A 181 13.21 15.38 -14.99
N ASN A 182 14.26 15.90 -14.34
CA ASN A 182 15.31 15.13 -13.67
C ASN A 182 15.10 14.98 -12.16
N ARG A 183 13.85 15.08 -11.69
CA ARG A 183 13.41 14.83 -10.31
C ARG A 183 12.23 13.87 -10.31
N VAL A 184 12.44 12.59 -10.59
CA VAL A 184 11.37 11.58 -10.74
C VAL A 184 11.22 10.74 -9.47
N VAL A 185 12.30 10.14 -8.97
CA VAL A 185 12.32 9.33 -7.73
C VAL A 185 11.88 10.19 -6.55
N GLN A 186 12.55 11.34 -6.36
CA GLN A 186 12.24 12.27 -5.27
C GLN A 186 10.82 12.88 -5.33
N ARG A 187 10.15 12.85 -6.49
CA ARG A 187 8.76 13.30 -6.60
C ARG A 187 7.78 12.26 -6.07
N GLY A 188 8.21 11.02 -5.91
CA GLY A 188 7.37 9.90 -5.52
C GLY A 188 6.57 9.30 -6.67
N ALA A 189 5.72 8.34 -6.33
CA ALA A 189 4.88 7.61 -7.27
C ALA A 189 3.95 8.55 -8.07
N PRO A 190 3.44 8.09 -9.24
CA PRO A 190 2.42 8.82 -9.98
C PRO A 190 1.22 9.21 -9.09
N ARG A 191 0.68 10.41 -9.30
CA ARG A 191 -0.39 10.96 -8.46
C ARG A 191 -1.60 10.02 -8.38
N GLY A 192 -2.03 9.72 -7.16
CA GLY A 192 -3.16 8.82 -6.91
C GLY A 192 -2.86 7.36 -7.24
N GLN A 193 -1.59 6.95 -7.15
CA GLN A 193 -1.20 5.54 -7.15
C GLN A 193 -1.85 4.85 -5.94
N LYS A 194 -2.38 3.65 -6.17
CA LYS A 194 -3.00 2.83 -5.15
C LYS A 194 -2.30 1.48 -5.11
N LEU A 195 -1.80 1.11 -3.94
CA LEU A 195 -1.14 -0.16 -3.68
C LEU A 195 -1.97 -0.94 -2.66
N CYS A 196 -1.93 -2.26 -2.72
CA CYS A 196 -2.55 -3.12 -1.74
C CYS A 196 -1.53 -4.11 -1.22
N ILE A 197 -1.29 -4.09 0.08
CA ILE A 197 -0.62 -5.15 0.82
C ILE A 197 -1.65 -6.25 1.04
N PHE A 198 -1.41 -7.43 0.50
CA PHE A 198 -2.37 -8.52 0.53
C PHE A 198 -1.73 -9.81 0.99
N ARG A 199 -2.52 -10.65 1.66
CA ARG A 199 -2.08 -12.01 2.01
C ARG A 199 -2.14 -12.93 0.78
N THR A 200 -1.04 -13.58 0.45
CA THR A 200 -0.96 -14.52 -0.68
C THR A 200 -1.60 -15.87 -0.33
N PRO A 201 -2.32 -16.51 -1.27
CA PRO A 201 -2.98 -17.80 -1.01
C PRO A 201 -2.03 -19.01 -1.12
N ASP A 202 -0.82 -18.82 -1.65
CA ASP A 202 0.14 -19.88 -1.96
C ASP A 202 1.29 -19.98 -0.93
N GLY A 203 1.11 -19.38 0.25
CA GLY A 203 2.05 -19.50 1.36
C GLY A 203 3.28 -18.59 1.29
N ARG A 204 3.40 -17.72 0.28
CA ARG A 204 4.51 -16.73 0.18
C ARG A 204 4.43 -15.58 1.19
N GLY A 205 3.39 -15.55 2.00
CA GLY A 205 3.20 -14.55 3.03
C GLY A 205 2.47 -13.30 2.55
N TRP A 206 2.96 -12.12 2.94
CA TRP A 206 2.44 -10.83 2.47
C TRP A 206 3.04 -10.47 1.10
N GLY A 207 2.21 -9.94 0.20
CA GLY A 207 2.63 -9.41 -1.09
C GLY A 207 2.12 -7.98 -1.29
N VAL A 208 2.62 -7.31 -2.33
CA VAL A 208 2.15 -5.99 -2.75
C VAL A 208 1.64 -6.08 -4.18
N ARG A 209 0.46 -5.51 -4.44
CA ARG A 209 -0.11 -5.38 -5.79
C ARG A 209 -0.55 -3.95 -6.07
N THR A 210 -0.57 -3.58 -7.34
CA THR A 210 -1.15 -2.31 -7.77
C THR A 210 -2.64 -2.45 -8.04
N LEU A 211 -3.42 -1.43 -7.70
CA LEU A 211 -4.85 -1.33 -8.04
C LEU A 211 -5.10 -0.47 -9.28
N ARG A 212 -4.02 0.04 -9.89
CA ARG A 212 -4.04 0.82 -11.13
C ARG A 212 -2.96 0.32 -12.08
N SER A 213 -3.17 0.45 -13.38
CA SER A 213 -2.13 0.10 -14.36
C SER A 213 -0.88 0.98 -14.16
N ILE A 214 0.27 0.34 -14.07
CA ILE A 214 1.58 1.01 -14.07
C ILE A 214 2.17 0.83 -15.47
N ARG A 215 2.46 1.93 -16.15
CA ARG A 215 3.06 1.87 -17.48
C ARG A 215 4.52 1.42 -17.37
N PRO A 216 5.07 0.75 -18.40
CA PRO A 216 6.48 0.39 -18.42
C PRO A 216 7.37 1.60 -18.16
N ASN A 217 8.44 1.36 -17.40
CA ASN A 217 9.48 2.31 -17.03
C ASN A 217 9.01 3.49 -16.17
N CYS A 218 7.86 3.38 -15.52
CA CYS A 218 7.45 4.35 -14.49
C CYS A 218 8.07 3.98 -13.14
N PHE A 219 8.49 5.00 -12.39
CA PHE A 219 8.86 4.84 -11.00
C PHE A 219 7.67 4.31 -10.18
N VAL A 220 7.96 3.41 -9.23
CA VAL A 220 6.96 2.76 -8.38
C VAL A 220 7.15 3.17 -6.92
N MET A 221 8.28 2.80 -6.33
CA MET A 221 8.66 3.10 -4.95
C MET A 221 10.17 2.91 -4.78
N GLU A 222 10.71 3.45 -3.69
CA GLU A 222 12.06 3.15 -3.22
C GLU A 222 12.09 1.90 -2.34
N TYR A 223 13.25 1.26 -2.27
CA TYR A 223 13.52 0.24 -1.27
C TYR A 223 14.23 0.92 -0.12
N VAL A 224 13.55 1.06 1.02
CA VAL A 224 14.05 1.78 2.20
C VAL A 224 14.10 0.86 3.41
N GLY A 225 14.95 1.21 4.36
CA GLY A 225 15.20 0.44 5.57
C GLY A 225 16.43 0.95 6.31
N GLU A 226 16.92 0.15 7.24
CA GLU A 226 18.18 0.41 7.93
C GLU A 226 19.38 0.20 6.98
N VAL A 227 20.37 1.09 7.08
CA VAL A 227 21.62 1.10 6.29
C VAL A 227 22.81 1.09 7.23
#